data_AF-A0A7W5FQ32-F1
#
_entry.id   AF-A0A7W5FQ32-F1
#
_cell.length_a   1.000
_cell.length_b   1.000
_cell.length_c   1.000
_cell.angle_alpha   90.00
_cell.angle_beta   90.00
_cell.angle_gamma   90.00
#
_symmetry.space_group_name_H-M   'P 1'
#
loop_
_entity.id
_entity.type
_entity.pdbx_description
1 polymer ?
#
loop_
_entity_poly.entity_id
_entity_poly.type
_entity_poly.pdbx_seq_one_letter_code
_entity_poly.pdbx_strand_id
1 'polypeptide(L)'
;MIELQVRQDLAISMNHLPTCFDDIVATISAYCNRDYELMYINIWDFLDLSTVNGDQYLQRKKDNLRKYHGIHIEFKAASFSDMIPVIQRNVSRGIPVIIGFDGYYCEWDPFFGKTHNNHACVAIDIDVQAREITLADPYFNRTKEKVSFDVLARASNHYGEVHIGGQPDLADRMAILQQGLKRIQENGMIERMRDFSNYISRLSDEDMDAFYRDAIESASGIYNYFKQTILGRMHFGVMLKSYCEIYKTEEFRIWSDELYAMAIYWESIQNLFIKALYIGNLKSVQEELVERIQEAARIEERLVTRFYRREQVKEENPTVQQTQSARKTYVCFDHIPLEDHYNNKGFALDLEQADDADLTGLNEFFLIDRDYDHIVLTGENYSFQLPCFSTGEPDNVTCGKQEISVSDKAYSGILLLGCSEWGHTKGDITLRYKDGTSEKIAVLMPDMATKSDEIDPASVVVSGQTYAREDGQCSIRAEKANLFRLFLPITGDKRLAGFMLPKGSNMHIVALTLCC
;
A
#
# COMPACT_ATOMS: atom_id res chain seq x y z
N MET A 1 -17.03 -2.22 33.97
CA MET A 1 -16.21 -1.59 32.92
C MET A 1 -14.83 -2.22 32.83
N ILE A 2 -14.53 -2.83 31.69
CA ILE A 2 -13.20 -3.29 31.30
C ILE A 2 -12.37 -2.07 30.88
N GLU A 3 -11.12 -1.99 31.34
CA GLU A 3 -10.17 -0.98 30.88
C GLU A 3 -9.30 -1.56 29.77
N LEU A 4 -9.62 -1.21 28.51
CA LEU A 4 -8.80 -1.57 27.35
C LEU A 4 -7.90 -0.40 26.96
N GLN A 5 -6.63 -0.71 26.71
CA GLN A 5 -5.74 0.18 25.97
C GLN A 5 -5.84 -0.20 24.49
N VAL A 6 -6.51 0.63 23.69
CA VAL A 6 -6.63 0.45 22.24
C VAL A 6 -5.24 0.40 21.60
N ARG A 7 -5.03 -0.58 20.73
CA ARG A 7 -3.84 -0.71 19.89
C ARG A 7 -4.22 -0.76 18.42
N GLN A 8 -3.46 -0.04 17.61
CA GLN A 8 -3.49 -0.10 16.14
C GLN A 8 -2.12 -0.63 15.69
N ASP A 9 -2.06 -1.81 15.08
CA ASP A 9 -0.78 -2.46 14.78
C ASP A 9 -0.18 -2.06 13.43
N LEU A 10 -1.01 -1.53 12.53
CA LEU A 10 -0.61 -1.12 11.20
C LEU A 10 -0.99 0.34 10.95
N ALA A 11 -0.42 1.26 11.72
CA ALA A 11 -0.35 2.67 11.33
C ALA A 11 0.77 2.83 10.27
N ILE A 12 0.61 2.19 9.11
CA ILE A 12 1.46 2.45 7.93
C ILE A 12 0.66 3.35 7.00
N SER A 13 1.31 4.40 6.51
CA SER A 13 0.79 5.48 5.66
C SER A 13 0.36 5.04 4.25
N MET A 14 -0.23 3.85 4.12
CA MET A 14 -0.77 3.36 2.86
C MET A 14 -2.26 3.14 3.08
N ASN A 15 -3.06 3.93 2.38
CA ASN A 15 -4.52 3.94 2.37
C ASN A 15 -5.16 2.65 2.94
N HIS A 16 -5.50 2.68 4.25
CA HIS A 16 -6.47 1.80 4.91
C HIS A 16 -6.31 0.28 4.67
N LEU A 17 -5.15 -0.29 4.96
CA LEU A 17 -4.93 -1.74 4.87
C LEU A 17 -5.16 -2.58 6.16
N PRO A 18 -5.01 -2.12 7.43
CA PRO A 18 -5.41 -2.96 8.56
C PRO A 18 -6.89 -3.34 8.50
N THR A 19 -7.21 -4.59 8.84
CA THR A 19 -8.61 -4.97 9.04
C THR A 19 -9.01 -4.64 10.47
N CYS A 20 -10.25 -4.22 10.70
CA CYS A 20 -10.77 -3.98 12.05
C CYS A 20 -10.58 -5.19 12.98
N PHE A 21 -10.56 -6.41 12.42
CA PHE A 21 -10.24 -7.64 13.15
C PHE A 21 -8.83 -7.65 13.74
N ASP A 22 -7.83 -7.15 13.00
CA ASP A 22 -6.43 -7.17 13.45
C ASP A 22 -6.23 -6.25 14.66
N ASP A 23 -6.77 -5.02 14.63
CA ASP A 23 -6.68 -4.07 15.75
C ASP A 23 -7.49 -4.53 16.98
N ILE A 24 -8.61 -5.24 16.76
CA ILE A 24 -9.35 -5.91 17.84
C ILE A 24 -8.52 -7.01 18.48
N VAL A 25 -7.89 -7.88 17.69
CA VAL A 25 -7.05 -8.95 18.21
C VAL A 25 -5.85 -8.37 18.96
N ALA A 26 -5.19 -7.35 18.42
CA ALA A 26 -4.09 -6.64 19.08
C ALA A 26 -4.50 -6.12 20.47
N THR A 27 -5.65 -5.43 20.53
CA THR A 27 -6.20 -4.85 21.74
C THR A 27 -6.57 -5.92 22.78
N ILE A 28 -7.25 -7.00 22.35
CA ILE A 28 -7.64 -8.10 23.24
C ILE A 28 -6.40 -8.86 23.75
N SER A 29 -5.42 -9.11 22.87
CA SER A 29 -4.20 -9.83 23.23
C SER A 29 -3.39 -9.04 24.26
N ALA A 30 -3.24 -7.73 24.05
CA ALA A 30 -2.61 -6.84 25.03
C ALA A 30 -3.34 -6.83 26.38
N TYR A 31 -4.68 -6.76 26.37
CA TYR A 31 -5.49 -6.84 27.60
C TYR A 31 -5.29 -8.17 28.35
N CYS A 32 -5.11 -9.27 27.62
CA CYS A 32 -4.86 -10.58 28.18
C CYS A 32 -3.37 -10.86 28.46
N ASN A 33 -2.48 -9.87 28.30
CA ASN A 33 -1.04 -9.98 28.41
C ASN A 33 -0.45 -11.11 27.55
N ARG A 34 -0.82 -11.12 26.26
CA ARG A 34 -0.37 -12.08 25.26
C ARG A 34 0.11 -11.38 24.00
N ASP A 35 1.08 -12.03 23.37
CA ASP A 35 1.46 -11.80 21.98
C ASP A 35 0.32 -12.24 21.04
N TYR A 36 0.40 -11.83 19.77
CA TYR A 36 -0.58 -12.23 18.75
C TYR A 36 0.06 -12.49 17.37
N GLU A 37 1.32 -12.09 17.16
CA GLU A 37 1.96 -11.93 15.84
C GLU A 37 2.09 -13.26 15.09
N LEU A 38 2.27 -14.38 15.80
CA LEU A 38 2.23 -15.73 15.17
C LEU A 38 0.87 -16.08 14.55
N MET A 39 -0.20 -15.27 14.73
CA MET A 39 -1.42 -15.43 13.94
C MET A 39 -1.16 -15.31 12.43
N TYR A 40 -0.07 -14.62 12.05
CA TYR A 40 0.35 -14.34 10.70
C TYR A 40 1.34 -15.35 10.08
N ILE A 41 1.65 -16.47 10.74
CA ILE A 41 2.75 -17.36 10.27
C ILE A 41 2.49 -18.07 8.93
N ASN A 42 1.25 -18.16 8.46
CA ASN A 42 0.88 -18.87 7.22
C ASN A 42 0.01 -18.02 6.28
N ILE A 43 0.18 -16.70 6.31
CA ILE A 43 -0.62 -15.79 5.49
C ILE A 43 0.20 -15.07 4.41
N TRP A 44 1.52 -15.21 4.38
CA TRP A 44 2.29 -14.89 3.19
C TRP A 44 2.07 -15.99 2.15
N ASP A 45 1.05 -15.81 1.33
CA ASP A 45 0.60 -16.80 0.33
C ASP A 45 0.01 -16.06 -0.88
N PHE A 46 -0.17 -16.76 -1.99
CA PHE A 46 -0.79 -16.24 -3.20
C PHE A 46 -1.88 -17.23 -3.59
N LEU A 47 -3.13 -16.98 -3.19
CA LEU A 47 -4.21 -17.95 -3.36
C LEU A 47 -4.66 -18.04 -4.81
N ASP A 48 -5.51 -19.01 -5.13
CA ASP A 48 -6.16 -19.11 -6.44
C ASP A 48 -7.36 -18.15 -6.48
N LEU A 49 -7.50 -17.35 -7.53
CA LEU A 49 -8.58 -16.37 -7.71
C LEU A 49 -9.96 -16.99 -7.51
N SER A 50 -10.15 -18.24 -7.96
CA SER A 50 -11.40 -18.99 -7.80
C SER A 50 -11.71 -19.40 -6.36
N THR A 51 -10.71 -19.35 -5.48
CA THR A 51 -10.80 -19.79 -4.07
C THR A 51 -10.70 -18.64 -3.07
N VAL A 52 -10.40 -17.41 -3.52
CA VAL A 52 -10.31 -16.27 -2.62
C VAL A 52 -11.68 -15.88 -2.13
N ASN A 53 -12.01 -16.41 -0.97
CA ASN A 53 -12.97 -15.80 -0.07
C ASN A 53 -12.17 -15.29 1.15
N GLY A 54 -12.42 -14.06 1.59
CA GLY A 54 -11.78 -13.44 2.76
C GLY A 54 -11.88 -14.32 4.01
N ASP A 55 -12.89 -15.18 4.07
CA ASP A 55 -13.11 -16.16 5.14
C ASP A 55 -11.93 -17.12 5.35
N GLN A 56 -11.19 -17.52 4.31
CA GLN A 56 -10.09 -18.47 4.47
C GLN A 56 -8.91 -17.86 5.25
N TYR A 57 -8.54 -16.61 4.94
CA TYR A 57 -7.47 -15.91 5.64
C TYR A 57 -7.86 -15.61 7.09
N LEU A 58 -9.08 -15.14 7.31
CA LEU A 58 -9.61 -14.89 8.63
C LEU A 58 -9.60 -16.19 9.48
N GLN A 59 -10.01 -17.31 8.89
CA GLN A 59 -9.98 -18.60 9.59
C GLN A 59 -8.55 -19.06 9.90
N ARG A 60 -7.60 -18.94 8.96
CA ARG A 60 -6.17 -19.23 9.22
C ARG A 60 -5.62 -18.38 10.37
N LYS A 61 -5.95 -17.07 10.41
CA LYS A 61 -5.56 -16.17 11.50
C LYS A 61 -6.13 -16.66 12.84
N LYS A 62 -7.43 -16.96 12.90
CA LYS A 62 -8.09 -17.49 14.12
C LYS A 62 -7.49 -18.81 14.60
N ASP A 63 -7.17 -19.72 13.68
CA ASP A 63 -6.57 -21.01 14.01
C ASP A 63 -5.16 -20.85 14.57
N ASN A 64 -4.34 -19.99 13.95
CA ASN A 64 -3.00 -19.68 14.44
C ASN A 64 -3.04 -18.93 15.78
N LEU A 65 -3.98 -17.99 15.94
CA LEU A 65 -4.20 -17.26 17.19
C LEU A 65 -4.55 -18.22 18.34
N ARG A 66 -5.44 -19.19 18.08
CA ARG A 66 -5.75 -20.26 19.04
C ARG A 66 -4.53 -21.13 19.32
N LYS A 67 -3.82 -21.56 18.28
CA LYS A 67 -2.70 -22.52 18.39
C LYS A 67 -1.51 -21.93 19.14
N TYR A 68 -1.11 -20.71 18.82
CA TYR A 68 0.15 -20.13 19.28
C TYR A 68 -0.04 -19.17 20.45
N HIS A 69 -1.22 -18.57 20.59
CA HIS A 69 -1.47 -17.58 21.65
C HIS A 69 -2.57 -18.00 22.61
N GLY A 70 -3.24 -19.14 22.38
CA GLY A 70 -4.30 -19.64 23.26
C GLY A 70 -5.53 -18.73 23.31
N ILE A 71 -5.71 -17.85 22.33
CA ILE A 71 -6.88 -16.98 22.20
C ILE A 71 -7.78 -17.57 21.12
N HIS A 72 -9.00 -17.95 21.50
CA HIS A 72 -9.99 -18.47 20.58
C HIS A 72 -11.17 -17.51 20.48
N ILE A 73 -11.51 -17.12 19.24
CA ILE A 73 -12.64 -16.25 18.95
C ILE A 73 -13.66 -17.06 18.14
N GLU A 74 -14.87 -17.17 18.67
CA GLU A 74 -16.00 -17.84 18.01
C GLU A 74 -17.08 -16.81 17.66
N PHE A 75 -17.29 -16.57 16.37
CA PHE A 75 -18.35 -15.68 15.90
C PHE A 75 -19.68 -16.45 15.79
N LYS A 76 -20.75 -15.86 16.32
CA LYS A 76 -22.10 -16.43 16.35
C LYS A 76 -23.10 -15.42 15.83
N ALA A 77 -23.98 -15.87 14.96
CA ALA A 77 -25.19 -15.13 14.60
C ALA A 77 -26.16 -15.18 15.77
N ALA A 78 -26.68 -14.03 16.18
CA ALA A 78 -27.61 -13.93 17.30
C ALA A 78 -28.53 -12.73 17.15
N SER A 79 -29.78 -12.90 17.57
CA SER A 79 -30.68 -11.77 17.74
C SER A 79 -30.18 -10.86 18.87
N PHE A 80 -30.62 -9.60 18.85
CA PHE A 80 -30.33 -8.66 19.94
C PHE A 80 -30.72 -9.23 21.32
N SER A 81 -31.88 -9.87 21.43
CA SER A 81 -32.36 -10.46 22.69
C SER A 81 -31.48 -11.59 23.21
N ASP A 82 -30.85 -12.36 22.32
CA ASP A 82 -29.96 -13.46 22.69
C ASP A 82 -28.54 -12.98 22.98
N MET A 83 -28.11 -11.92 22.30
CA MET A 83 -26.76 -11.36 22.42
C MET A 83 -26.56 -10.60 23.74
N ILE A 84 -27.54 -9.81 24.20
CA ILE A 84 -27.41 -8.98 25.41
C ILE A 84 -27.04 -9.78 26.67
N PRO A 85 -27.70 -10.91 26.99
CA PRO A 85 -27.31 -11.74 28.14
C PRO A 85 -25.87 -12.24 28.06
N VAL A 86 -25.38 -12.56 26.85
CA VAL A 86 -24.00 -13.02 26.64
C VAL A 86 -23.00 -11.91 26.91
N ILE A 87 -23.26 -10.70 26.37
CA ILE A 87 -22.44 -9.52 26.62
C ILE A 87 -22.38 -9.24 28.12
N GLN A 88 -23.53 -9.14 28.78
CA GLN A 88 -23.61 -8.85 30.22
C GLN A 88 -22.83 -9.86 31.06
N ARG A 89 -23.01 -11.16 30.78
CA ARG A 89 -22.32 -12.24 31.49
C ARG A 89 -20.80 -12.18 31.31
N ASN A 90 -20.32 -11.92 30.09
CA ASN A 90 -18.89 -11.96 29.81
C ASN A 90 -18.19 -10.68 30.31
N VAL A 91 -18.77 -9.51 30.04
CA VAL A 91 -18.21 -8.22 30.45
C VAL A 91 -18.16 -8.09 31.98
N SER A 92 -19.17 -8.58 32.70
CA SER A 92 -19.15 -8.62 34.17
C SER A 92 -18.07 -9.53 34.76
N ARG A 93 -17.54 -10.48 33.97
CA ARG A 93 -16.41 -11.33 34.33
C ARG A 93 -15.07 -10.78 33.84
N GLY A 94 -15.05 -9.57 33.29
CA GLY A 94 -13.86 -8.95 32.70
C GLY A 94 -13.43 -9.58 31.38
N ILE A 95 -14.33 -10.28 30.67
CA ILE A 95 -14.04 -10.89 29.37
C ILE A 95 -14.66 -10.01 28.28
N PRO A 96 -13.85 -9.42 27.38
CA PRO A 96 -14.37 -8.60 26.29
C PRO A 96 -15.20 -9.44 25.31
N VAL A 97 -16.19 -8.81 24.68
CA VAL A 97 -17.01 -9.44 23.64
C VAL A 97 -16.90 -8.62 22.36
N ILE A 98 -16.59 -9.27 21.25
CA ILE A 98 -16.53 -8.61 19.94
C ILE A 98 -17.97 -8.46 19.44
N ILE A 99 -18.32 -7.31 18.90
CA ILE A 99 -19.64 -7.01 18.36
C ILE A 99 -19.48 -6.76 16.86
N GLY A 100 -20.15 -7.53 16.02
CA GLY A 100 -20.29 -7.17 14.62
C GLY A 100 -21.19 -5.94 14.53
N PHE A 101 -20.72 -4.88 13.90
CA PHE A 101 -21.41 -3.60 13.91
C PHE A 101 -21.46 -3.06 12.47
N ASP A 102 -22.66 -2.86 11.94
CA ASP A 102 -22.85 -2.29 10.62
C ASP A 102 -22.50 -0.80 10.64
N GLY A 103 -21.51 -0.42 9.84
CA GLY A 103 -20.98 0.95 9.81
C GLY A 103 -22.00 1.99 9.34
N TYR A 104 -23.09 1.58 8.68
CA TYR A 104 -24.23 2.47 8.40
C TYR A 104 -24.80 3.12 9.66
N TYR A 105 -24.77 2.42 10.80
CA TYR A 105 -25.28 2.89 12.09
C TYR A 105 -24.19 3.41 13.03
N CYS A 106 -22.94 3.42 12.60
CA CYS A 106 -21.79 3.79 13.41
C CYS A 106 -21.44 5.27 13.22
N GLU A 107 -21.77 6.14 14.18
CA GLU A 107 -21.67 7.61 14.02
C GLU A 107 -20.27 8.14 13.71
N TRP A 108 -19.23 7.37 14.05
CA TRP A 108 -17.84 7.73 13.78
C TRP A 108 -17.25 7.03 12.55
N ASP A 109 -18.00 6.18 11.87
CA ASP A 109 -17.60 5.56 10.60
C ASP A 109 -17.84 6.55 9.44
N PRO A 110 -16.90 6.71 8.48
CA PRO A 110 -17.09 7.53 7.28
C PRO A 110 -18.34 7.21 6.46
N PHE A 111 -18.86 5.98 6.55
CA PHE A 111 -20.05 5.47 5.86
C PHE A 111 -21.35 5.64 6.65
N PHE A 112 -21.32 6.27 7.83
CA PHE A 112 -22.50 6.53 8.65
C PHE A 112 -23.64 7.16 7.85
N GLY A 113 -24.80 6.51 7.84
CA GLY A 113 -26.01 6.94 7.13
C GLY A 113 -25.90 6.95 5.59
N LYS A 114 -24.79 6.48 5.02
CA LYS A 114 -24.52 6.50 3.57
C LYS A 114 -24.64 5.12 2.94
N THR A 115 -23.87 4.14 3.42
CA THR A 115 -23.85 2.78 2.88
C THR A 115 -23.58 1.76 3.97
N HIS A 116 -24.03 0.53 3.76
CA HIS A 116 -23.79 -0.58 4.66
C HIS A 116 -22.38 -1.14 4.45
N ASN A 117 -21.65 -1.36 5.54
CA ASN A 117 -20.33 -1.98 5.54
C ASN A 117 -20.14 -2.82 6.79
N ASN A 118 -19.36 -3.90 6.66
CA ASN A 118 -19.03 -4.76 7.79
C ASN A 118 -17.95 -4.11 8.63
N HIS A 119 -18.25 -3.87 9.91
CA HIS A 119 -17.29 -3.41 10.90
C HIS A 119 -17.42 -4.22 12.20
N ALA A 120 -16.47 -4.05 13.11
CA ALA A 120 -16.51 -4.71 14.41
C ALA A 120 -15.94 -3.81 15.51
N CYS A 121 -16.52 -3.94 16.70
CA CYS A 121 -16.11 -3.21 17.91
C CYS A 121 -15.96 -4.19 19.08
N VAL A 122 -15.48 -3.70 20.23
CA VAL A 122 -15.33 -4.49 21.46
C VAL A 122 -16.23 -3.92 22.56
N ALA A 123 -17.17 -4.72 23.06
CA ALA A 123 -17.96 -4.38 24.23
C ALA A 123 -17.12 -4.45 25.51
N ILE A 124 -17.06 -3.34 26.24
CA ILE A 124 -16.27 -3.18 27.48
C ILE A 124 -17.13 -2.87 28.71
N ASP A 125 -18.37 -2.42 28.52
CA ASP A 125 -19.34 -2.21 29.58
C ASP A 125 -20.76 -2.34 29.04
N ILE A 126 -21.72 -2.62 29.92
CA ILE A 126 -23.14 -2.64 29.57
C ILE A 126 -23.98 -2.23 30.78
N ASP A 127 -24.88 -1.28 30.56
CA ASP A 127 -25.87 -0.84 31.52
C ASP A 127 -27.27 -1.17 31.00
N VAL A 128 -27.82 -2.28 31.50
CA VAL A 128 -29.15 -2.76 31.12
C VAL A 128 -30.26 -1.84 31.61
N GLN A 129 -30.06 -1.12 32.73
CA GLN A 129 -31.06 -0.19 33.25
C GLN A 129 -31.11 1.08 32.40
N ALA A 130 -29.95 1.62 32.05
CA ALA A 130 -29.84 2.75 31.14
C ALA A 130 -30.10 2.38 29.66
N ARG A 131 -30.15 1.07 29.34
CA ARG A 131 -30.26 0.53 27.97
C ARG A 131 -29.10 1.00 27.07
N GLU A 132 -27.90 1.00 27.62
CA GLU A 132 -26.66 1.43 26.94
C GLU A 132 -25.61 0.33 26.95
N ILE A 133 -24.81 0.28 25.89
CA ILE A 133 -23.55 -0.48 25.83
C ILE A 133 -22.40 0.51 25.66
N THR A 134 -21.25 0.21 26.25
CA THR A 134 -20.00 0.95 25.99
C THR A 134 -19.08 0.10 25.12
N LEU A 135 -18.69 0.65 23.97
CA LEU A 135 -17.82 0.03 22.98
C LEU A 135 -16.45 0.71 22.96
N ALA A 136 -15.41 -0.07 22.78
CA ALA A 136 -14.12 0.37 22.26
C ALA A 136 -14.03 0.00 20.79
N ASP A 137 -13.53 0.90 19.96
CA ASP A 137 -13.30 0.71 18.55
C ASP A 137 -11.81 0.94 18.24
N PRO A 138 -11.00 -0.13 18.23
CA PRO A 138 -9.57 0.02 17.98
C PRO A 138 -9.23 0.59 16.61
N TYR A 139 -10.02 0.26 15.59
CA TYR A 139 -9.78 0.67 14.22
C TYR A 139 -9.91 2.18 14.05
N PHE A 140 -10.93 2.80 14.66
CA PHE A 140 -11.11 4.25 14.67
C PHE A 140 -10.49 4.96 15.89
N ASN A 141 -9.67 4.24 16.67
CA ASN A 141 -9.04 4.73 17.89
C ASN A 141 -10.05 5.35 18.90
N ARG A 142 -11.20 4.71 19.07
CA ARG A 142 -12.22 5.10 20.06
C ARG A 142 -12.19 4.16 21.25
N THR A 143 -12.32 4.69 22.46
CA THR A 143 -12.09 3.91 23.68
C THR A 143 -13.32 3.67 24.53
N LYS A 144 -14.32 4.57 24.51
CA LYS A 144 -15.50 4.53 25.38
C LYS A 144 -16.75 5.11 24.72
N GLU A 145 -17.07 4.63 23.52
CA GLU A 145 -18.25 5.10 22.81
C GLU A 145 -19.51 4.46 23.40
N LYS A 146 -20.48 5.30 23.75
CA LYS A 146 -21.76 4.85 24.28
C LYS A 146 -22.75 4.68 23.15
N VAL A 147 -23.37 3.50 23.08
CA VAL A 147 -24.37 3.17 22.06
C VAL A 147 -25.64 2.70 22.76
N SER A 148 -26.79 3.22 22.31
CA SER A 148 -28.08 2.77 22.84
C SER A 148 -28.45 1.38 22.33
N PHE A 149 -29.25 0.66 23.10
CA PHE A 149 -29.76 -0.65 22.70
C PHE A 149 -30.55 -0.61 21.39
N ASP A 150 -31.24 0.50 21.10
CA ASP A 150 -32.03 0.65 19.88
C ASP A 150 -31.15 0.83 18.63
N VAL A 151 -29.96 1.43 18.78
CA VAL A 151 -28.94 1.45 17.72
C VAL A 151 -28.32 0.07 17.58
N LEU A 152 -27.88 -0.54 18.69
CA LEU A 152 -27.25 -1.87 18.67
C LEU A 152 -28.14 -2.94 18.04
N ALA A 153 -29.46 -2.91 18.30
CA ALA A 153 -30.42 -3.85 17.74
C ALA A 153 -30.56 -3.76 16.21
N ARG A 154 -30.27 -2.60 15.62
CA ARG A 154 -30.26 -2.39 14.17
C ARG A 154 -28.89 -2.65 13.55
N ALA A 155 -27.83 -2.32 14.29
CA ALA A 155 -26.46 -2.39 13.81
C ALA A 155 -25.82 -3.78 13.92
N SER A 156 -26.32 -4.65 14.80
CA SER A 156 -25.66 -5.91 15.13
C SER A 156 -26.58 -7.11 15.10
N ASN A 157 -26.14 -8.14 14.38
CA ASN A 157 -26.75 -9.48 14.31
C ASN A 157 -25.75 -10.61 14.58
N HIS A 158 -24.51 -10.28 14.96
CA HIS A 158 -23.46 -11.24 15.29
C HIS A 158 -22.57 -10.73 16.42
N TYR A 159 -22.01 -11.65 17.21
CA TYR A 159 -21.00 -11.34 18.22
C TYR A 159 -19.86 -12.37 18.18
N GLY A 160 -18.68 -11.99 18.64
CA GLY A 160 -17.52 -12.86 18.84
C GLY A 160 -17.27 -13.11 20.32
N GLU A 161 -17.40 -14.37 20.73
CA GLU A 161 -17.03 -14.83 22.07
C GLU A 161 -15.52 -15.07 22.15
N VAL A 162 -14.88 -14.46 23.16
CA VAL A 162 -13.43 -14.57 23.40
C VAL A 162 -13.19 -15.61 24.50
N HIS A 163 -12.40 -16.62 24.17
CA HIS A 163 -11.96 -17.66 25.11
C HIS A 163 -10.44 -17.64 25.24
N ILE A 164 -9.96 -17.46 26.47
CA ILE A 164 -8.54 -17.47 26.79
C ILE A 164 -8.19 -18.83 27.41
N GLY A 165 -7.44 -19.65 26.67
CA GLY A 165 -6.93 -20.93 27.11
C GLY A 165 -5.59 -20.83 27.84
N GLY A 166 -4.92 -21.96 28.05
CA GLY A 166 -3.54 -21.98 28.54
C GLY A 166 -2.60 -21.20 27.61
N GLN A 167 -1.47 -20.72 28.14
CA GLN A 167 -0.43 -20.11 27.31
C GLN A 167 0.35 -21.23 26.61
N PRO A 168 0.35 -21.30 25.26
CA PRO A 168 1.11 -22.32 24.56
C PRO A 168 2.61 -22.13 24.80
N ASP A 169 3.33 -23.25 24.89
CA ASP A 169 4.79 -23.21 24.92
C ASP A 169 5.31 -22.92 23.51
N LEU A 170 5.98 -21.77 23.38
CA LEU A 170 6.60 -21.31 22.14
C LEU A 170 8.14 -21.39 22.23
N ALA A 171 8.69 -22.34 22.98
CA ALA A 171 10.14 -22.49 23.15
C ALA A 171 10.91 -22.55 21.81
N ASP A 172 10.29 -23.09 20.75
CA ASP A 172 10.91 -23.19 19.41
C ASP A 172 10.18 -22.34 18.35
N ARG A 173 10.15 -21.02 18.58
CA ARG A 173 9.64 -20.04 17.59
C ARG A 173 10.36 -20.14 16.24
N MET A 174 11.64 -20.52 16.22
CA MET A 174 12.35 -20.70 14.96
C MET A 174 11.77 -21.88 14.17
N ALA A 175 11.58 -23.06 14.77
CA ALA A 175 10.97 -24.18 14.05
C ALA A 175 9.56 -23.87 13.54
N ILE A 176 8.78 -23.07 14.28
CA ILE A 176 7.47 -22.59 13.82
C ILE A 176 7.62 -21.73 12.56
N LEU A 177 8.58 -20.80 12.55
CA LEU A 177 8.88 -19.96 11.37
C LEU A 177 9.29 -20.81 10.17
N GLN A 178 10.18 -21.77 10.37
CA GLN A 178 10.66 -22.68 9.33
C GLN A 178 9.53 -23.50 8.72
N GLN A 179 8.64 -24.03 9.56
CA GLN A 179 7.45 -24.74 9.09
C GLN A 179 6.52 -23.85 8.26
N GLY A 180 6.35 -22.58 8.66
CA GLY A 180 5.59 -21.59 7.89
C GLY A 180 6.19 -21.35 6.51
N LEU A 181 7.49 -21.08 6.44
CA LEU A 181 8.21 -20.85 5.19
C LEU A 181 8.18 -22.07 4.25
N LYS A 182 8.34 -23.28 4.81
CA LYS A 182 8.23 -24.53 4.05
C LYS A 182 6.87 -24.67 3.37
N ARG A 183 5.79 -24.30 4.07
CA ARG A 183 4.43 -24.33 3.49
C ARG A 183 4.27 -23.38 2.31
N ILE A 184 4.92 -22.22 2.33
CA ILE A 184 4.88 -21.27 1.21
C ILE A 184 5.43 -21.92 -0.07
N GLN A 185 6.52 -22.68 0.06
CA GLN A 185 7.12 -23.43 -1.05
C GLN A 185 6.25 -24.62 -1.46
N GLU A 186 5.81 -25.44 -0.51
CA GLU A 186 4.98 -26.63 -0.78
C GLU A 186 3.64 -26.26 -1.41
N ASN A 187 3.10 -25.10 -1.06
CA ASN A 187 1.89 -24.60 -1.68
C ASN A 187 2.14 -24.13 -3.13
N GLY A 188 3.37 -23.89 -3.59
CA GLY A 188 3.62 -23.40 -4.95
C GLY A 188 3.19 -21.94 -5.14
N MET A 189 3.41 -21.09 -4.13
CA MET A 189 3.05 -19.67 -4.17
C MET A 189 3.62 -18.96 -5.42
N ILE A 190 4.91 -19.21 -5.71
CA ILE A 190 5.62 -18.54 -6.80
C ILE A 190 5.08 -19.00 -8.15
N GLU A 191 4.81 -20.29 -8.31
CA GLU A 191 4.22 -20.88 -9.50
C GLU A 191 2.84 -20.27 -9.76
N ARG A 192 2.00 -20.12 -8.72
CA ARG A 192 0.71 -19.46 -8.87
C ARG A 192 0.80 -17.99 -9.27
N MET A 193 1.81 -17.25 -8.80
CA MET A 193 2.05 -15.87 -9.28
C MET A 193 2.36 -15.85 -10.79
N ARG A 194 3.16 -16.80 -11.26
CA ARG A 194 3.48 -16.95 -12.69
C ARG A 194 2.26 -17.39 -13.50
N ASP A 195 1.46 -18.31 -12.99
CA ASP A 195 0.22 -18.75 -13.62
C ASP A 195 -0.81 -17.62 -13.70
N PHE A 196 -0.92 -16.79 -12.66
CA PHE A 196 -1.76 -15.60 -12.69
C PHE A 196 -1.27 -14.58 -13.72
N SER A 197 0.04 -14.35 -13.84
CA SER A 197 0.59 -13.53 -14.94
C SER A 197 0.20 -14.08 -16.32
N ASN A 198 0.29 -15.40 -16.51
CA ASN A 198 -0.14 -16.07 -17.74
C ASN A 198 -1.65 -15.97 -17.98
N TYR A 199 -2.45 -15.92 -16.92
CA TYR A 199 -3.88 -15.68 -17.02
C TYR A 199 -4.16 -14.24 -17.47
N ILE A 200 -3.51 -13.24 -16.85
CA ILE A 200 -3.64 -11.83 -17.22
C ILE A 200 -3.28 -11.61 -18.69
N SER A 201 -2.23 -12.25 -19.21
CA SER A 201 -1.80 -12.10 -20.62
C SER A 201 -2.81 -12.65 -21.65
N ARG A 202 -3.79 -13.44 -21.21
CA ARG A 202 -4.83 -14.04 -22.05
C ARG A 202 -6.20 -13.42 -21.89
N LEU A 203 -6.34 -12.44 -20.99
CA LEU A 203 -7.61 -11.75 -20.77
C LEU A 203 -8.07 -11.04 -22.05
N SER A 204 -9.34 -11.25 -22.36
CA SER A 204 -10.05 -10.57 -23.44
C SER A 204 -10.76 -9.31 -22.92
N ASP A 205 -11.28 -8.49 -23.84
CA ASP A 205 -12.10 -7.32 -23.49
C ASP A 205 -13.44 -7.76 -22.84
N GLU A 206 -13.95 -8.96 -23.14
CA GLU A 206 -15.17 -9.50 -22.52
C GLU A 206 -14.95 -9.93 -21.05
N ASP A 207 -13.77 -10.47 -20.74
CA ASP A 207 -13.39 -10.80 -19.37
C ASP A 207 -13.33 -9.52 -18.50
N MET A 208 -12.92 -8.39 -19.12
CA MET A 208 -12.85 -7.09 -18.46
C MET A 208 -14.22 -6.55 -18.06
N ASP A 209 -15.21 -6.66 -18.93
CA ASP A 209 -16.59 -6.28 -18.61
C ASP A 209 -17.13 -7.08 -17.42
N ALA A 210 -16.75 -8.36 -17.31
CA ALA A 210 -17.11 -9.19 -16.15
C ALA A 210 -16.41 -8.71 -14.87
N PHE A 211 -15.12 -8.38 -14.93
CA PHE A 211 -14.39 -7.82 -13.78
C PHE A 211 -14.90 -6.43 -13.38
N TYR A 212 -15.24 -5.58 -14.34
CA TYR A 212 -15.76 -4.24 -14.07
C TYR A 212 -17.12 -4.31 -13.37
N ARG A 213 -18.02 -5.17 -13.86
CA ARG A 213 -19.30 -5.44 -13.18
C ARG A 213 -19.07 -6.00 -11.77
N ASP A 214 -18.19 -6.99 -11.61
CA ASP A 214 -17.86 -7.56 -10.29
C ASP A 214 -17.30 -6.51 -9.31
N ALA A 215 -16.41 -5.65 -9.78
CA ALA A 215 -15.78 -4.59 -9.00
C ALA A 215 -16.79 -3.55 -8.51
N ILE A 216 -17.74 -3.14 -9.36
CA ILE A 216 -18.78 -2.15 -9.02
C ILE A 216 -19.88 -2.76 -8.16
N GLU A 217 -20.34 -3.97 -8.47
CA GLU A 217 -21.54 -4.54 -7.84
C GLU A 217 -21.25 -5.19 -6.48
N SER A 218 -20.02 -5.66 -6.23
CA SER A 218 -19.77 -6.52 -5.07
C SER A 218 -18.41 -6.34 -4.37
N ALA A 219 -17.47 -5.61 -4.96
CA ALA A 219 -16.07 -5.56 -4.52
C ALA A 219 -15.44 -6.95 -4.26
N SER A 220 -15.96 -8.03 -4.86
CA SER A 220 -15.89 -9.34 -4.18
C SER A 220 -14.80 -10.30 -4.65
N GLY A 221 -14.41 -10.33 -5.92
CA GLY A 221 -13.41 -11.29 -6.42
C GLY A 221 -11.98 -10.74 -6.48
N ILE A 222 -11.67 -10.03 -7.56
CA ILE A 222 -10.31 -9.62 -7.89
C ILE A 222 -9.76 -8.54 -6.96
N TYR A 223 -10.62 -7.64 -6.46
CA TYR A 223 -10.20 -6.63 -5.49
C TYR A 223 -9.79 -7.28 -4.17
N ASN A 224 -10.61 -8.20 -3.65
CA ASN A 224 -10.28 -8.97 -2.45
C ASN A 224 -9.05 -9.84 -2.67
N TYR A 225 -8.86 -10.39 -3.87
CA TYR A 225 -7.66 -11.12 -4.25
C TYR A 225 -6.38 -10.31 -4.04
N PHE A 226 -6.31 -9.11 -4.63
CA PHE A 226 -5.16 -8.22 -4.44
C PHE A 226 -5.03 -7.77 -2.99
N LYS A 227 -6.13 -7.38 -2.35
CA LYS A 227 -6.14 -7.00 -0.93
C LYS A 227 -5.51 -8.09 -0.05
N GLN A 228 -5.94 -9.34 -0.19
CA GLN A 228 -5.36 -10.44 0.60
C GLN A 228 -3.90 -10.70 0.25
N THR A 229 -3.51 -10.55 -1.02
CA THR A 229 -2.11 -10.66 -1.44
C THR A 229 -1.24 -9.62 -0.72
N ILE A 230 -1.66 -8.35 -0.74
CA ILE A 230 -0.96 -7.23 -0.09
C ILE A 230 -0.89 -7.43 1.42
N LEU A 231 -2.04 -7.72 2.05
CA LEU A 231 -2.14 -7.96 3.49
C LEU A 231 -1.32 -9.14 3.95
N GLY A 232 -1.23 -10.21 3.16
CA GLY A 232 -0.39 -11.36 3.47
C GLY A 232 1.07 -10.98 3.69
N ARG A 233 1.63 -10.11 2.84
CA ARG A 233 3.01 -9.62 2.96
C ARG A 233 3.18 -8.70 4.15
N MET A 234 2.28 -7.71 4.31
CA MET A 234 2.33 -6.77 5.44
C MET A 234 2.30 -7.48 6.78
N HIS A 235 1.32 -8.35 6.98
CA HIS A 235 1.16 -9.06 8.26
C HIS A 235 2.31 -10.03 8.55
N PHE A 236 2.82 -10.72 7.53
CA PHE A 236 4.02 -11.55 7.73
C PHE A 236 5.23 -10.68 8.09
N GLY A 237 5.34 -9.49 7.49
CA GLY A 237 6.31 -8.45 7.88
C GLY A 237 6.20 -8.05 9.36
N VAL A 238 4.98 -7.81 9.87
CA VAL A 238 4.74 -7.55 11.33
C VAL A 238 5.30 -8.68 12.18
N MET A 239 5.03 -9.93 11.80
CA MET A 239 5.51 -11.10 12.53
C MET A 239 7.03 -11.26 12.47
N LEU A 240 7.69 -10.92 11.36
CA LEU A 240 9.15 -10.86 11.32
C LEU A 240 9.71 -9.72 12.19
N LYS A 241 9.03 -8.57 12.25
CA LYS A 241 9.44 -7.46 13.12
C LYS A 241 9.45 -7.88 14.58
N SER A 242 8.47 -8.66 15.05
CA SER A 242 8.51 -9.19 16.43
C SER A 242 9.65 -10.18 16.65
N TYR A 243 10.08 -10.94 15.63
CA TYR A 243 11.28 -11.76 15.70
C TYR A 243 12.57 -10.93 15.82
N CYS A 244 12.64 -9.75 15.19
CA CYS A 244 13.74 -8.81 15.41
C CYS A 244 13.82 -8.40 16.89
N GLU A 245 12.69 -8.14 17.53
CA GLU A 245 12.63 -7.76 18.94
C GLU A 245 13.01 -8.92 19.88
N ILE A 246 12.62 -10.15 19.54
CA ILE A 246 12.92 -11.36 20.34
C ILE A 246 14.40 -11.76 20.21
N TYR A 247 14.92 -11.86 18.99
CA TYR A 247 16.27 -12.36 18.73
C TYR A 247 17.34 -11.27 18.68
N LYS A 248 16.93 -9.98 18.68
CA LYS A 248 17.83 -8.82 18.58
C LYS A 248 18.73 -8.86 17.34
N THR A 249 18.21 -9.37 16.23
CA THR A 249 18.92 -9.42 14.95
C THR A 249 18.28 -8.52 13.91
N GLU A 250 19.11 -7.68 13.31
CA GLU A 250 18.73 -6.75 12.25
C GLU A 250 18.18 -7.44 10.98
N GLU A 251 18.59 -8.68 10.73
CA GLU A 251 18.17 -9.45 9.56
C GLU A 251 16.65 -9.60 9.43
N PHE A 252 15.93 -9.81 10.54
CA PHE A 252 14.47 -9.90 10.53
C PHE A 252 13.81 -8.56 10.21
N ARG A 253 14.44 -7.44 10.60
CA ARG A 253 13.97 -6.09 10.22
C ARG A 253 14.16 -5.87 8.73
N ILE A 254 15.31 -6.22 8.17
CA ILE A 254 15.56 -6.13 6.72
C ILE A 254 14.51 -6.93 5.94
N TRP A 255 14.21 -8.16 6.36
CA TRP A 255 13.19 -8.96 5.68
C TRP A 255 11.77 -8.43 5.85
N SER A 256 11.46 -7.85 7.02
CA SER A 256 10.20 -7.14 7.24
C SER A 256 10.07 -5.97 6.25
N ASP A 257 11.10 -5.13 6.15
CA ASP A 257 11.17 -4.00 5.23
C ASP A 257 11.04 -4.45 3.77
N GLU A 258 11.68 -5.55 3.38
CA GLU A 258 11.55 -6.15 2.04
C GLU A 258 10.12 -6.64 1.74
N LEU A 259 9.42 -7.21 2.72
CA LEU A 259 8.01 -7.62 2.55
C LEU A 259 7.06 -6.42 2.48
N TYR A 260 7.31 -5.36 3.24
CA TYR A 260 6.55 -4.11 3.09
C TYR A 260 6.76 -3.49 1.71
N ALA A 261 8.00 -3.50 1.19
CA ALA A 261 8.27 -3.08 -0.18
C ALA A 261 7.53 -3.94 -1.21
N MET A 262 7.38 -5.25 -0.97
CA MET A 262 6.57 -6.11 -1.83
C MET A 262 5.07 -5.83 -1.70
N ALA A 263 4.57 -5.46 -0.52
CA ALA A 263 3.18 -5.03 -0.35
C ALA A 263 2.87 -3.77 -1.18
N ILE A 264 3.73 -2.74 -1.09
CA ILE A 264 3.66 -1.52 -1.94
C ILE A 264 3.66 -1.89 -3.43
N TYR A 265 4.55 -2.81 -3.81
CA TYR A 265 4.68 -3.22 -5.20
C TYR A 265 3.40 -3.91 -5.71
N TRP A 266 2.80 -4.80 -4.91
CA TRP A 266 1.52 -5.43 -5.23
C TRP A 266 0.34 -4.45 -5.25
N GLU A 267 0.33 -3.45 -4.37
CA GLU A 267 -0.63 -2.35 -4.41
C GLU A 267 -0.54 -1.58 -5.73
N SER A 268 0.68 -1.30 -6.22
CA SER A 268 0.86 -0.66 -7.53
C SER A 268 0.30 -1.50 -8.70
N ILE A 269 0.38 -2.83 -8.61
CA ILE A 269 -0.20 -3.75 -9.60
C ILE A 269 -1.73 -3.71 -9.53
N GLN A 270 -2.29 -3.75 -8.32
CA GLN A 270 -3.73 -3.63 -8.09
C GLN A 270 -4.27 -2.33 -8.67
N ASN A 271 -3.60 -1.20 -8.38
CA ASN A 271 -4.05 0.10 -8.82
C ASN A 271 -3.97 0.27 -10.33
N LEU A 272 -2.91 -0.23 -10.98
CA LEU A 272 -2.81 -0.27 -12.44
C LEU A 272 -3.95 -1.11 -13.05
N PHE A 273 -4.29 -2.25 -12.43
CA PHE A 273 -5.40 -3.08 -12.87
C PHE A 273 -6.75 -2.38 -12.70
N ILE A 274 -6.99 -1.73 -11.56
CA ILE A 274 -8.21 -0.95 -11.29
C ILE A 274 -8.34 0.21 -12.28
N LYS A 275 -7.27 0.96 -12.52
CA LYS A 275 -7.24 2.02 -13.53
C LYS A 275 -7.65 1.50 -14.90
N ALA A 276 -7.11 0.36 -15.33
CA ALA A 276 -7.48 -0.25 -16.60
C ALA A 276 -8.95 -0.68 -16.69
N LEU A 277 -9.54 -1.10 -15.57
CA LEU A 277 -10.98 -1.38 -15.48
C LEU A 277 -11.80 -0.10 -15.67
N TYR A 278 -11.42 1.01 -15.02
CA TYR A 278 -12.11 2.29 -15.17
C TYR A 278 -12.00 2.89 -16.58
N ILE A 279 -10.82 2.78 -17.21
CA ILE A 279 -10.60 3.23 -18.59
C ILE A 279 -11.30 2.31 -19.60
N GLY A 280 -11.58 1.05 -19.22
CA GLY A 280 -12.13 0.03 -20.13
C GLY A 280 -11.12 -0.44 -21.18
N ASN A 281 -9.81 -0.39 -20.88
CA ASN A 281 -8.75 -0.75 -21.83
C ASN A 281 -7.57 -1.48 -21.17
N LEU A 282 -7.74 -2.78 -20.86
CA LEU A 282 -6.66 -3.60 -20.30
C LEU A 282 -5.45 -3.72 -21.21
N LYS A 283 -5.68 -3.85 -22.53
CA LYS A 283 -4.61 -4.07 -23.51
C LYS A 283 -3.52 -3.00 -23.43
N SER A 284 -3.89 -1.78 -23.07
CA SER A 284 -2.94 -0.68 -22.88
C SER A 284 -1.91 -0.93 -21.76
N VAL A 285 -2.28 -1.68 -20.71
CA VAL A 285 -1.41 -1.96 -19.55
C VAL A 285 -1.12 -3.45 -19.34
N GLN A 286 -1.69 -4.34 -20.15
CA GLN A 286 -1.62 -5.79 -19.98
C GLN A 286 -0.18 -6.30 -19.95
N GLU A 287 0.65 -5.84 -20.90
CA GLU A 287 2.08 -6.19 -20.94
C GLU A 287 2.80 -5.71 -19.67
N GLU A 288 2.48 -4.51 -19.19
CA GLU A 288 3.06 -3.94 -17.98
C GLU A 288 2.66 -4.74 -16.73
N LEU A 289 1.38 -5.11 -16.60
CA LEU A 289 0.89 -5.95 -15.50
C LEU A 289 1.59 -7.33 -15.50
N VAL A 290 1.69 -7.97 -16.68
CA VAL A 290 2.36 -9.27 -16.85
C VAL A 290 3.81 -9.19 -16.39
N GLU A 291 4.56 -8.19 -16.87
CA GLU A 291 5.95 -7.95 -16.48
C GLU A 291 6.08 -7.69 -14.96
N ARG A 292 5.22 -6.85 -14.38
CA ARG A 292 5.26 -6.52 -12.96
C ARG A 292 4.97 -7.74 -12.08
N ILE A 293 3.98 -8.57 -12.43
CA ILE A 293 3.66 -9.80 -11.69
C ILE A 293 4.81 -10.82 -11.78
N GLN A 294 5.43 -10.98 -12.96
CA GLN A 294 6.59 -11.85 -13.11
C GLN A 294 7.79 -11.38 -12.28
N GLU A 295 8.01 -10.07 -12.25
CA GLU A 295 9.06 -9.48 -11.42
C GLU A 295 8.78 -9.67 -9.92
N ALA A 296 7.52 -9.52 -9.48
CA ALA A 296 7.12 -9.83 -8.11
C ALA A 296 7.44 -11.29 -7.75
N ALA A 297 7.07 -12.23 -8.64
CA ALA A 297 7.37 -13.66 -8.46
C ALA A 297 8.89 -13.92 -8.32
N ARG A 298 9.70 -13.27 -9.16
CA ARG A 298 11.17 -13.39 -9.11
C ARG A 298 11.76 -12.81 -7.82
N ILE A 299 11.28 -11.66 -7.36
CA ILE A 299 11.76 -11.05 -6.12
C ILE A 299 11.38 -11.91 -4.91
N GLU A 300 10.12 -12.34 -4.81
CA GLU A 300 9.65 -13.18 -3.69
C GLU A 300 10.32 -14.55 -3.68
N GLU A 301 10.56 -15.18 -4.83
CA GLU A 301 11.31 -16.45 -4.92
C GLU A 301 12.72 -16.31 -4.32
N ARG A 302 13.40 -15.20 -4.60
CA ARG A 302 14.70 -14.89 -4.01
C ARG A 302 14.61 -14.65 -2.51
N LEU A 303 13.57 -13.97 -2.02
CA LEU A 303 13.34 -13.80 -0.58
C LEU A 303 13.18 -15.16 0.10
N VAL A 304 12.24 -15.99 -0.37
CA VAL A 304 11.99 -17.35 0.15
C VAL A 304 13.27 -18.20 0.11
N THR A 305 14.05 -18.12 -0.98
CA THR A 305 15.32 -18.86 -1.08
C THR A 305 16.36 -18.39 -0.07
N ARG A 306 16.47 -17.07 0.19
CA ARG A 306 17.37 -16.51 1.20
C ARG A 306 17.01 -16.99 2.60
N PHE A 307 15.72 -17.03 2.93
CA PHE A 307 15.25 -17.59 4.19
C PHE A 307 15.73 -19.03 4.39
N TYR A 308 15.63 -19.87 3.36
CA TYR A 308 16.04 -21.27 3.43
C TYR A 308 17.56 -21.45 3.50
N ARG A 309 18.34 -20.66 2.74
CA ARG A 309 19.81 -20.76 2.75
C ARG A 309 20.44 -20.36 4.09
N ARG A 310 19.79 -19.48 4.86
CA ARG A 310 20.20 -19.18 6.25
C ARG A 310 20.20 -20.44 7.12
N GLU A 311 19.38 -21.45 6.83
CA GLU A 311 19.41 -22.73 7.56
C GLU A 311 20.65 -23.56 7.26
N GLN A 312 21.28 -23.36 6.10
CA GLN A 312 22.43 -24.16 5.67
C GLN A 312 23.78 -23.52 6.02
N VAL A 313 23.80 -22.22 6.38
CA VAL A 313 25.02 -21.50 6.71
C VAL A 313 24.86 -20.85 8.09
N LYS A 314 25.52 -21.42 9.10
CA LYS A 314 25.92 -20.68 10.30
C LYS A 314 27.19 -19.90 9.94
N GLU A 315 27.08 -18.62 9.57
CA GLU A 315 28.02 -17.55 10.00
C GLU A 315 27.82 -16.19 9.32
N GLU A 316 28.12 -15.19 10.15
CA GLU A 316 28.59 -13.81 9.93
C GLU A 316 27.73 -12.81 9.13
N ASN A 317 27.14 -11.89 9.90
CA ASN A 317 26.43 -10.69 9.45
C ASN A 317 27.32 -9.78 8.58
N PRO A 318 26.91 -9.46 7.33
CA PRO A 318 27.41 -8.27 6.66
C PRO A 318 26.74 -7.05 7.28
N THR A 319 27.56 -6.15 7.84
CA THR A 319 27.10 -4.85 8.33
C THR A 319 26.73 -4.00 7.12
N VAL A 320 25.42 -3.76 6.90
CA VAL A 320 24.96 -2.79 5.91
C VAL A 320 25.12 -1.40 6.51
N GLN A 321 26.16 -0.68 6.11
CA GLN A 321 26.30 0.74 6.41
C GLN A 321 25.28 1.51 5.58
N GLN A 322 24.18 1.93 6.21
CA GLN A 322 23.38 3.03 5.70
C GLN A 322 24.25 4.29 5.73
N THR A 323 24.74 4.69 4.57
CA THR A 323 25.46 5.94 4.41
C THR A 323 24.43 7.07 4.47
N GLN A 324 24.38 7.77 5.61
CA GLN A 324 23.82 9.12 5.65
C GLN A 324 24.63 9.97 4.67
N SER A 325 24.03 10.31 3.53
CA SER A 325 24.70 11.19 2.57
C SER A 325 24.85 12.56 3.20
N ALA A 326 26.09 12.97 3.46
CA ALA A 326 26.42 14.35 3.74
C ALA A 326 25.79 15.26 2.66
N ARG A 327 25.21 16.39 3.06
CA ARG A 327 24.69 17.42 2.14
C ARG A 327 25.80 17.82 1.16
N LYS A 328 25.76 17.31 -0.06
CA LYS A 328 26.64 17.77 -1.15
C LYS A 328 26.04 19.05 -1.69
N THR A 329 26.81 20.13 -1.64
CA THR A 329 26.51 21.35 -2.38
C THR A 329 26.89 21.10 -3.84
N TYR A 330 25.92 21.14 -4.74
CA TYR A 330 26.15 20.91 -6.17
C TYR A 330 26.69 22.17 -6.82
N VAL A 331 27.66 22.01 -7.72
CA VAL A 331 28.42 23.14 -8.28
C VAL A 331 27.74 23.66 -9.55
N CYS A 332 27.01 22.83 -10.29
CA CYS A 332 26.15 23.29 -11.37
C CYS A 332 24.99 22.33 -11.71
N PHE A 333 24.00 22.89 -12.40
CA PHE A 333 22.80 22.21 -12.89
C PHE A 333 22.74 22.28 -14.42
N ASP A 334 22.52 21.13 -15.06
CA ASP A 334 22.34 20.98 -16.51
C ASP A 334 20.88 20.59 -16.76
N HIS A 335 20.04 21.56 -17.16
CA HIS A 335 18.62 21.32 -17.44
C HIS A 335 18.49 20.52 -18.72
N ILE A 336 17.80 19.39 -18.65
CA ILE A 336 17.63 18.51 -19.81
C ILE A 336 16.29 18.82 -20.47
N PRO A 337 16.27 19.28 -21.72
CA PRO A 337 15.03 19.53 -22.45
C PRO A 337 14.27 18.23 -22.66
N LEU A 338 12.97 18.24 -22.36
CA LEU A 338 12.07 17.09 -22.46
C LEU A 338 10.93 17.33 -23.47
N GLU A 339 10.92 18.47 -24.16
CA GLU A 339 9.86 18.90 -25.08
C GLU A 339 9.60 17.86 -26.18
N ASP A 340 10.66 17.29 -26.76
CA ASP A 340 10.57 16.23 -27.77
C ASP A 340 10.14 14.86 -27.20
N HIS A 341 10.05 14.74 -25.87
CA HIS A 341 9.69 13.52 -25.16
C HIS A 341 8.34 13.61 -24.45
N TYR A 342 7.75 14.81 -24.31
CA TYR A 342 6.42 14.97 -23.75
C TYR A 342 5.41 14.23 -24.62
N ASN A 343 4.59 13.42 -23.96
CA ASN A 343 3.62 12.54 -24.60
C ASN A 343 2.28 12.51 -23.87
N ASN A 344 2.11 13.39 -22.88
CA ASN A 344 0.90 13.54 -22.11
C ASN A 344 0.66 15.03 -21.79
N LYS A 345 -0.60 15.43 -21.77
CA LYS A 345 -1.05 16.74 -21.33
C LYS A 345 -1.69 16.57 -19.96
N GLY A 346 -0.95 16.79 -18.88
CA GLY A 346 -1.41 16.52 -17.51
C GLY A 346 -1.81 17.76 -16.71
N PHE A 347 -1.39 18.96 -17.13
CA PHE A 347 -1.46 20.16 -16.32
C PHE A 347 -2.26 21.29 -17.00
N ALA A 348 -2.89 22.12 -16.20
CA ALA A 348 -3.59 23.32 -16.66
C ALA A 348 -3.30 24.51 -15.74
N LEU A 349 -3.29 25.72 -16.32
CA LEU A 349 -3.07 26.97 -15.59
C LEU A 349 -4.35 27.60 -15.04
N ASP A 350 -5.49 27.25 -15.64
CA ASP A 350 -6.82 27.63 -15.22
C ASP A 350 -7.84 26.61 -15.75
N LEU A 351 -9.06 26.65 -15.20
CA LEU A 351 -10.11 25.72 -15.57
C LEU A 351 -10.67 25.93 -16.98
N GLU A 352 -10.49 27.12 -17.58
CA GLU A 352 -10.95 27.44 -18.93
C GLU A 352 -10.00 26.90 -20.00
N GLN A 353 -8.71 26.75 -19.67
CA GLN A 353 -7.64 26.27 -20.56
C GLN A 353 -7.35 24.77 -20.41
N ALA A 354 -8.13 24.06 -19.59
CA ALA A 354 -7.92 22.66 -19.27
C ALA A 354 -8.55 21.68 -20.29
N ASP A 355 -9.12 22.15 -21.40
CA ASP A 355 -10.03 21.39 -22.27
C ASP A 355 -9.48 20.03 -22.74
N ASP A 356 -8.17 19.86 -22.81
CA ASP A 356 -7.46 18.64 -23.22
C ASP A 356 -6.56 18.03 -22.13
N ALA A 357 -6.56 18.60 -20.91
CA ALA A 357 -5.73 18.11 -19.83
C ALA A 357 -6.31 16.84 -19.19
N ASP A 358 -5.48 15.80 -19.17
CA ASP A 358 -5.72 14.52 -18.51
C ASP A 358 -4.38 13.90 -18.08
N LEU A 359 -4.11 13.93 -16.78
CA LEU A 359 -2.94 13.31 -16.17
C LEU A 359 -3.15 11.81 -15.96
N THR A 360 -4.38 11.37 -15.66
CA THR A 360 -4.65 10.02 -15.17
C THR A 360 -5.26 9.09 -16.22
N GLY A 361 -5.74 9.62 -17.34
CA GLY A 361 -6.54 8.89 -18.33
C GLY A 361 -8.03 8.79 -17.97
N LEU A 362 -8.46 9.50 -16.92
CA LEU A 362 -9.86 9.56 -16.44
C LEU A 362 -10.39 10.99 -16.45
N ASN A 363 -9.91 11.82 -17.38
CA ASN A 363 -10.16 13.26 -17.45
C ASN A 363 -9.84 14.00 -16.15
N GLU A 364 -8.83 13.54 -15.40
CA GLU A 364 -8.36 14.20 -14.19
C GLU A 364 -7.00 14.86 -14.46
N PHE A 365 -6.88 16.15 -14.13
CA PHE A 365 -5.69 16.94 -14.40
C PHE A 365 -5.27 17.75 -13.17
N PHE A 366 -4.00 18.16 -13.18
CA PHE A 366 -3.41 18.96 -12.11
C PHE A 366 -3.52 20.45 -12.45
N LEU A 367 -4.19 21.22 -11.61
CA LEU A 367 -4.24 22.68 -11.72
C LEU A 367 -3.00 23.28 -11.06
N ILE A 368 -2.10 23.85 -11.86
CA ILE A 368 -0.86 24.46 -11.40
C ILE A 368 -0.97 26.00 -11.40
N ASP A 369 -0.32 26.64 -10.44
CA ASP A 369 -0.29 28.10 -10.38
C ASP A 369 0.43 28.69 -11.62
N ARG A 370 -0.10 29.79 -12.15
CA ARG A 370 0.47 30.53 -13.28
C ARG A 370 1.88 31.02 -13.02
N ASP A 371 2.24 31.22 -11.75
CA ASP A 371 3.60 31.57 -11.36
C ASP A 371 4.64 30.48 -11.71
N TYR A 372 4.21 29.26 -12.02
CA TYR A 372 5.08 28.15 -12.43
C TYR A 372 5.22 27.98 -13.96
N ASP A 373 4.55 28.81 -14.77
CA ASP A 373 4.57 28.63 -16.23
C ASP A 373 5.91 29.03 -16.87
N HIS A 374 6.57 28.06 -17.52
CA HIS A 374 7.81 28.27 -18.28
C HIS A 374 8.92 28.99 -17.47
N ILE A 375 9.03 28.66 -16.17
CA ILE A 375 10.04 29.23 -15.27
C ILE A 375 11.19 28.26 -14.98
N VAL A 376 12.33 28.82 -14.57
CA VAL A 376 13.35 28.05 -13.85
C VAL A 376 13.01 28.08 -12.37
N LEU A 377 12.58 26.96 -11.83
CA LEU A 377 12.27 26.79 -10.42
C LEU A 377 13.52 26.39 -9.65
N THR A 378 14.01 27.26 -8.76
CA THR A 378 15.24 27.05 -7.98
C THR A 378 14.98 26.95 -6.48
N GLY A 379 15.72 26.09 -5.80
CA GLY A 379 15.81 26.04 -4.34
C GLY A 379 17.23 25.76 -3.88
N GLU A 380 17.43 25.51 -2.58
CA GLU A 380 18.76 25.38 -1.97
C GLU A 380 19.64 24.30 -2.65
N ASN A 381 19.03 23.21 -3.13
CA ASN A 381 19.74 22.08 -3.73
C ASN A 381 19.02 21.53 -4.97
N TYR A 382 18.33 22.39 -5.73
CA TYR A 382 17.71 22.00 -6.99
C TYR A 382 17.49 23.18 -7.93
N SER A 383 17.39 22.87 -9.21
CA SER A 383 16.97 23.78 -10.26
C SER A 383 16.24 22.96 -11.31
N PHE A 384 15.05 23.38 -11.72
CA PHE A 384 14.25 22.70 -12.74
C PHE A 384 13.79 23.73 -13.77
N GLN A 385 13.95 23.43 -15.05
CA GLN A 385 13.27 24.16 -16.12
C GLN A 385 11.89 23.52 -16.30
N LEU A 386 10.83 24.26 -15.98
CA LEU A 386 9.45 23.79 -16.17
C LEU A 386 9.01 23.98 -17.63
N PRO A 387 8.09 23.13 -18.12
CA PRO A 387 7.49 23.28 -19.45
C PRO A 387 6.58 24.51 -19.53
N CYS A 388 6.17 24.83 -20.75
CA CYS A 388 5.04 25.71 -21.01
C CYS A 388 3.74 24.91 -20.82
N PHE A 389 2.86 25.37 -19.92
CA PHE A 389 1.60 24.67 -19.64
C PHE A 389 0.46 25.16 -20.55
N SER A 390 0.71 25.23 -21.87
CA SER A 390 -0.28 25.68 -22.87
C SER A 390 -1.31 24.61 -23.21
N THR A 391 -2.53 25.03 -23.54
CA THR A 391 -3.59 24.16 -24.10
C THR A 391 -3.12 23.52 -25.41
N GLY A 392 -3.43 22.24 -25.63
CA GLY A 392 -3.15 21.52 -26.88
C GLY A 392 -1.80 20.82 -26.95
N GLU A 393 -0.85 21.17 -26.08
CA GLU A 393 0.54 20.71 -26.16
C GLU A 393 0.92 19.85 -24.95
N PRO A 394 1.50 18.65 -25.16
CA PRO A 394 2.01 17.82 -24.06
C PRO A 394 3.00 18.58 -23.17
N ASP A 395 2.86 18.39 -21.86
CA ASP A 395 3.63 19.09 -20.83
C ASP A 395 4.30 18.13 -19.83
N ASN A 396 4.13 16.83 -20.00
CA ASN A 396 4.83 15.84 -19.20
C ASN A 396 5.15 14.56 -19.97
N VAL A 397 6.13 13.83 -19.47
CA VAL A 397 6.49 12.49 -19.95
C VAL A 397 5.79 11.46 -19.08
N THR A 398 4.83 10.74 -19.64
CA THR A 398 4.38 9.45 -19.10
C THR A 398 5.41 8.39 -19.46
N CYS A 399 6.06 7.80 -18.46
CA CYS A 399 7.21 6.93 -18.61
C CYS A 399 6.92 5.66 -19.43
N GLY A 400 7.62 5.51 -20.55
CA GLY A 400 7.45 4.45 -21.54
C GLY A 400 8.78 3.94 -22.11
N LYS A 401 9.87 3.99 -21.34
CA LYS A 401 11.25 3.69 -21.79
C LYS A 401 11.83 4.69 -22.80
N GLN A 402 11.44 5.97 -22.73
CA GLN A 402 12.03 7.01 -23.57
C GLN A 402 13.54 7.07 -23.37
N GLU A 403 14.27 7.23 -24.48
CA GLU A 403 15.73 7.40 -24.46
C GLU A 403 16.09 8.87 -24.56
N ILE A 404 16.84 9.37 -23.57
CA ILE A 404 17.26 10.76 -23.49
C ILE A 404 18.78 10.82 -23.68
N SER A 405 19.22 11.58 -24.67
CA SER A 405 20.64 11.83 -24.94
C SER A 405 21.10 13.06 -24.16
N VAL A 406 22.33 13.04 -23.65
CA VAL A 406 22.87 14.16 -22.88
C VAL A 406 24.27 14.55 -23.31
N SER A 407 24.70 15.73 -22.85
CA SER A 407 26.04 16.20 -23.12
C SER A 407 27.10 15.30 -22.48
N ASP A 408 28.22 15.12 -23.17
CA ASP A 408 29.30 14.25 -22.73
C ASP A 408 30.04 14.87 -21.53
N LYS A 409 29.57 14.57 -20.32
CA LYS A 409 30.12 15.05 -19.05
C LYS A 409 30.00 13.96 -17.98
N ALA A 410 30.81 14.10 -16.93
CA ALA A 410 30.61 13.36 -15.70
C ALA A 410 29.57 14.11 -14.86
N TYR A 411 28.60 13.39 -14.32
CA TYR A 411 27.52 13.93 -13.51
C TYR A 411 27.51 13.21 -12.16
N SER A 412 27.19 13.93 -11.10
CA SER A 412 27.11 13.41 -9.73
C SER A 412 25.72 12.93 -9.34
N GLY A 413 24.68 13.27 -10.13
CA GLY A 413 23.32 12.79 -9.90
C GLY A 413 22.29 13.30 -10.88
N ILE A 414 21.08 12.72 -10.78
CA ILE A 414 19.89 13.10 -11.51
C ILE A 414 18.89 13.69 -10.52
N LEU A 415 18.35 14.86 -10.85
CA LEU A 415 17.17 15.44 -10.22
C LEU A 415 15.97 15.21 -11.13
N LEU A 416 14.92 14.63 -10.57
CA LEU A 416 13.62 14.47 -11.23
C LEU A 416 12.60 15.32 -10.51
N LEU A 417 11.74 16.00 -11.27
CA LEU A 417 10.49 16.56 -10.78
C LEU A 417 9.34 15.82 -11.44
N GLY A 418 8.44 15.27 -10.62
CA GLY A 418 7.32 14.52 -11.14
C GLY A 418 6.40 13.99 -10.04
N CYS A 419 5.45 13.17 -10.44
CA CYS A 419 4.56 12.45 -9.54
C CYS A 419 4.13 11.13 -10.16
N SER A 420 3.58 10.28 -9.32
CA SER A 420 2.78 9.14 -9.76
C SER A 420 1.31 9.39 -9.50
N GLU A 421 0.49 8.61 -10.18
CA GLU A 421 -0.95 8.55 -9.97
C GLU A 421 -1.37 7.11 -9.68
N TRP A 422 -2.47 6.95 -8.92
CA TRP A 422 -2.95 5.66 -8.46
C TRP A 422 -1.88 4.84 -7.70
N GLY A 423 -1.19 5.50 -6.77
CA GLY A 423 -0.20 4.93 -5.87
C GLY A 423 1.25 5.18 -6.28
N HIS A 424 2.16 4.89 -5.36
CA HIS A 424 3.59 5.03 -5.61
C HIS A 424 4.04 4.11 -6.75
N THR A 425 4.81 4.63 -7.70
CA THR A 425 5.36 3.81 -8.79
C THR A 425 6.86 3.62 -8.65
N LYS A 426 7.30 2.37 -8.71
CA LYS A 426 8.72 2.00 -8.76
C LYS A 426 9.15 1.69 -10.19
N GLY A 427 10.37 2.08 -10.55
CA GLY A 427 10.99 1.73 -11.82
C GLY A 427 12.51 1.83 -11.75
N ASP A 428 13.19 1.55 -12.87
CA ASP A 428 14.64 1.71 -13.00
C ASP A 428 14.96 2.70 -14.12
N ILE A 429 15.83 3.68 -13.84
CA ILE A 429 16.49 4.46 -14.88
C ILE A 429 17.76 3.72 -15.30
N THR A 430 17.91 3.46 -16.60
CA THR A 430 19.12 2.82 -17.14
C THR A 430 20.07 3.88 -17.67
N LEU A 431 21.19 4.08 -16.99
CA LEU A 431 22.29 4.93 -17.44
C LEU A 431 23.12 4.23 -18.50
N ARG A 432 23.50 4.96 -19.55
CA ARG A 432 24.41 4.48 -20.60
C ARG A 432 25.65 5.36 -20.60
N TYR A 433 26.81 4.76 -20.41
CA TYR A 433 28.09 5.46 -20.37
C TYR A 433 28.81 5.39 -21.72
N LYS A 434 29.69 6.36 -21.99
CA LYS A 434 30.48 6.39 -23.23
C LYS A 434 31.46 5.22 -23.38
N ASP A 435 31.87 4.61 -22.28
CA ASP A 435 32.70 3.40 -22.27
C ASP A 435 31.94 2.12 -22.69
N GLY A 436 30.65 2.24 -23.03
CA GLY A 436 29.78 1.14 -23.43
C GLY A 436 29.14 0.39 -22.26
N THR A 437 29.47 0.75 -21.01
CA THR A 437 28.84 0.16 -19.83
C THR A 437 27.48 0.79 -19.52
N SER A 438 26.67 0.10 -18.73
CA SER A 438 25.39 0.61 -18.25
C SER A 438 25.20 0.30 -16.77
N GLU A 439 24.37 1.11 -16.12
CA GLU A 439 23.99 0.98 -14.72
C GLU A 439 22.50 1.22 -14.59
N LYS A 440 21.85 0.59 -13.61
CA LYS A 440 20.45 0.84 -13.29
C LYS A 440 20.36 1.51 -11.93
N ILE A 441 19.60 2.60 -11.87
CA ILE A 441 19.26 3.27 -10.61
C ILE A 441 17.76 3.12 -10.38
N ALA A 442 17.39 2.56 -9.23
CA ALA A 442 16.00 2.44 -8.84
C ALA A 442 15.40 3.82 -8.51
N VAL A 443 14.20 4.07 -8.98
CA VAL A 443 13.38 5.25 -8.66
C VAL A 443 12.08 4.80 -8.01
N LEU A 444 11.67 5.50 -6.95
CA LEU A 444 10.36 5.37 -6.34
C LEU A 444 9.69 6.74 -6.42
N MET A 445 8.74 6.89 -7.35
CA MET A 445 7.99 8.13 -7.54
C MET A 445 6.79 8.15 -6.59
N PRO A 446 6.66 9.17 -5.71
CA PRO A 446 5.52 9.26 -4.80
C PRO A 446 4.21 9.55 -5.55
N ASP A 447 3.08 9.11 -4.99
CA ASP A 447 1.76 9.41 -5.53
C ASP A 447 1.45 10.89 -5.31
N MET A 448 0.78 11.55 -6.25
CA MET A 448 0.46 12.98 -6.14
C MET A 448 -0.36 13.32 -4.89
N ALA A 449 -1.20 12.42 -4.38
CA ALA A 449 -1.98 12.58 -3.16
C ALA A 449 -1.20 12.26 -1.87
N THR A 450 0.07 11.82 -1.96
CA THR A 450 0.91 11.54 -0.80
C THR A 450 1.00 12.77 0.09
N LYS A 451 0.75 12.60 1.39
CA LYS A 451 0.74 13.73 2.32
C LYS A 451 2.17 14.06 2.77
N SER A 452 2.38 15.33 3.12
CA SER A 452 3.69 15.85 3.50
C SER A 452 4.26 15.27 4.81
N ASP A 453 3.43 14.61 5.62
CA ASP A 453 3.85 13.89 6.83
C ASP A 453 4.29 12.44 6.56
N GLU A 454 4.03 11.92 5.35
CA GLU A 454 4.39 10.55 4.94
C GLU A 454 5.72 10.49 4.17
N ILE A 455 6.22 11.65 3.74
CA ILE A 455 7.47 11.81 3.00
C ILE A 455 8.27 12.99 3.57
N ASP A 456 9.55 13.11 3.22
CA ASP A 456 10.33 14.31 3.51
C ASP A 456 9.62 15.55 2.93
N PRO A 457 9.15 16.51 3.76
CA PRO A 457 8.48 17.71 3.26
C PRO A 457 9.35 18.52 2.29
N ALA A 458 10.69 18.44 2.42
CA ALA A 458 11.63 19.12 1.54
C ALA A 458 11.72 18.49 0.13
N SER A 459 11.07 17.35 -0.09
CA SER A 459 10.88 16.75 -1.41
C SER A 459 9.69 17.34 -2.17
N VAL A 460 8.71 17.94 -1.49
CA VAL A 460 7.57 18.59 -2.16
C VAL A 460 8.02 19.92 -2.73
N VAL A 461 7.86 20.08 -4.05
CA VAL A 461 8.33 21.28 -4.77
C VAL A 461 7.17 22.13 -5.27
N VAL A 462 6.10 21.49 -5.77
CA VAL A 462 4.88 22.17 -6.20
C VAL A 462 3.70 21.48 -5.52
N SER A 463 2.74 22.26 -5.02
CA SER A 463 1.47 21.77 -4.51
C SER A 463 0.32 22.50 -5.20
N GLY A 464 -0.75 21.79 -5.49
CA GLY A 464 -1.95 22.33 -6.13
C GLY A 464 -3.16 21.44 -5.88
N GLN A 465 -4.16 21.56 -6.75
CA GLN A 465 -5.40 20.78 -6.70
C GLN A 465 -5.52 19.94 -7.97
N THR A 466 -6.19 18.79 -7.86
CA THR A 466 -6.64 18.07 -9.06
C THR A 466 -8.12 18.27 -9.30
N TYR A 467 -8.49 18.33 -10.58
CA TYR A 467 -9.86 18.46 -11.05
C TYR A 467 -10.17 17.31 -11.99
N ALA A 468 -11.38 16.78 -11.93
CA ALA A 468 -11.91 15.90 -12.96
C ALA A 468 -13.00 16.59 -13.75
N ARG A 469 -13.02 16.31 -15.06
CA ARG A 469 -14.09 16.73 -15.95
C ARG A 469 -15.10 15.61 -16.17
N GLU A 470 -16.33 15.85 -15.75
CA GLU A 470 -17.48 14.96 -15.98
C GLU A 470 -18.60 15.79 -16.61
N ASP A 471 -19.16 15.34 -17.74
CA ASP A 471 -20.26 16.02 -18.45
C ASP A 471 -20.02 17.52 -18.72
N GLY A 472 -18.76 17.90 -18.97
CA GLY A 472 -18.36 19.29 -19.23
C GLY A 472 -18.23 20.17 -17.98
N GLN A 473 -18.39 19.62 -16.78
CA GLN A 473 -18.16 20.33 -15.53
C GLN A 473 -16.87 19.85 -14.86
N CYS A 474 -16.06 20.80 -14.38
CA CYS A 474 -14.87 20.51 -13.59
C CYS A 474 -15.25 20.46 -12.10
N SER A 475 -14.90 19.38 -11.42
CA SER A 475 -15.07 19.23 -9.97
C SER A 475 -13.73 18.87 -9.32
N ILE A 476 -13.51 19.35 -8.10
CA ILE A 476 -12.29 19.05 -7.34
C ILE A 476 -12.26 17.55 -7.02
N ARG A 477 -11.16 16.88 -7.37
CA ARG A 477 -10.90 15.49 -6.98
C ARG A 477 -10.04 15.41 -5.73
N ALA A 478 -8.94 16.15 -5.70
CA ALA A 478 -8.09 16.28 -4.53
C ALA A 478 -7.83 17.76 -4.22
N GLU A 479 -8.11 18.15 -2.98
CA GLU A 479 -7.79 19.49 -2.48
C GLU A 479 -6.28 19.74 -2.37
N LYS A 480 -5.48 18.66 -2.34
CA LYS A 480 -4.02 18.71 -2.30
C LYS A 480 -3.42 17.60 -3.13
N ALA A 481 -2.67 17.99 -4.15
CA ALA A 481 -1.79 17.13 -4.94
C ALA A 481 -0.41 17.77 -5.05
N ASN A 482 0.63 16.97 -5.21
CA ASN A 482 2.02 17.40 -5.11
C ASN A 482 2.89 16.88 -6.26
N LEU A 483 3.87 17.71 -6.67
CA LEU A 483 5.03 17.28 -7.45
C LEU A 483 6.24 17.15 -6.53
N PHE A 484 6.94 16.03 -6.68
CA PHE A 484 8.06 15.65 -5.83
C PHE A 484 9.38 15.75 -6.58
N ARG A 485 10.38 16.23 -5.86
CA ARG A 485 11.78 16.16 -6.25
C ARG A 485 12.39 14.86 -5.74
N LEU A 486 13.04 14.14 -6.64
CA LEU A 486 13.89 13.00 -6.31
C LEU A 486 15.32 13.27 -6.73
N PHE A 487 16.27 12.97 -5.84
CA PHE A 487 17.69 12.95 -6.17
C PHE A 487 18.19 11.51 -6.28
N LEU A 488 18.77 11.17 -7.43
CA LEU A 488 19.31 9.86 -7.73
C LEU A 488 20.84 9.99 -7.91
N PRO A 489 21.66 9.50 -6.98
CA PRO A 489 23.11 9.63 -7.10
C PRO A 489 23.63 8.78 -8.25
N ILE A 490 24.53 9.35 -9.06
CA ILE A 490 25.31 8.61 -10.05
C ILE A 490 26.64 8.24 -9.39
N THR A 491 27.01 6.95 -9.44
CA THR A 491 28.24 6.49 -8.80
C THR A 491 29.42 6.48 -9.77
N GLY A 492 30.52 7.11 -9.35
CA GLY A 492 31.77 7.16 -10.11
C GLY A 492 31.88 8.34 -11.09
N ASP A 493 33.04 8.44 -11.74
CA ASP A 493 33.42 9.60 -12.58
C ASP A 493 33.22 9.33 -14.08
N LYS A 494 32.31 8.39 -14.40
CA LYS A 494 32.07 7.99 -15.78
C LYS A 494 31.29 9.06 -16.53
N ARG A 495 31.64 9.23 -17.81
CA ARG A 495 30.96 10.18 -18.70
C ARG A 495 29.67 9.56 -19.24
N LEU A 496 28.56 10.23 -18.99
CA LEU A 496 27.24 9.78 -19.39
C LEU A 496 27.02 10.04 -20.89
N ALA A 497 26.50 9.06 -21.61
CA ALA A 497 26.08 9.20 -23.00
C ALA A 497 24.59 9.53 -23.11
N GLY A 498 23.80 9.04 -22.17
CA GLY A 498 22.35 9.19 -22.11
C GLY A 498 21.77 8.25 -21.06
N PHE A 499 20.45 8.26 -20.95
CA PHE A 499 19.73 7.33 -20.08
C PHE A 499 18.40 6.93 -20.70
N MET A 500 17.79 5.90 -20.13
CA MET A 500 16.45 5.42 -20.48
C MET A 500 15.58 5.57 -19.24
N LEU A 501 14.45 6.26 -19.41
CA LEU A 501 13.44 6.39 -18.36
C LEU A 501 12.80 5.03 -18.03
N PRO A 502 12.14 4.90 -16.87
CA PRO A 502 11.44 3.67 -16.54
C PRO A 502 10.29 3.37 -17.52
N LYS A 503 9.77 2.14 -17.46
CA LYS A 503 8.43 1.81 -17.99
C LYS A 503 7.43 2.00 -16.84
N GLY A 504 6.41 2.82 -17.05
CA GLY A 504 5.40 3.09 -16.02
C GLY A 504 4.36 4.09 -16.51
N SER A 505 3.20 3.60 -16.94
CA SER A 505 2.06 4.42 -17.40
C SER A 505 1.49 5.35 -16.32
N ASN A 506 1.85 5.12 -15.06
CA ASN A 506 1.43 5.87 -13.89
C ASN A 506 2.55 6.77 -13.31
N MET A 507 3.66 6.95 -14.04
CA MET A 507 4.79 7.78 -13.62
C MET A 507 4.97 8.93 -14.60
N HIS A 508 4.85 10.15 -14.09
CA HIS A 508 4.90 11.37 -14.88
C HIS A 508 6.13 12.18 -14.48
N ILE A 509 6.97 12.51 -15.45
CA ILE A 509 8.14 13.39 -15.28
C ILE A 509 7.83 14.72 -15.95
N VAL A 510 7.89 15.79 -15.17
CA VAL A 510 7.62 17.17 -15.61
C VAL A 510 8.92 17.89 -15.95
N ALA A 511 9.99 17.65 -15.19
CA ALA A 511 11.29 18.22 -15.47
C ALA A 511 12.43 17.29 -15.01
N LEU A 512 13.58 17.41 -15.70
CA LEU A 512 14.78 16.64 -15.39
C LEU A 512 16.01 17.54 -15.40
N THR A 513 16.91 17.33 -14.46
CA THR A 513 18.16 18.10 -14.35
C THR A 513 19.30 17.20 -13.92
N LEU A 514 20.45 17.32 -14.56
CA LEU A 514 21.67 16.63 -14.13
C LEU A 514 22.54 17.54 -13.26
N CYS A 515 23.06 16.99 -12.18
CA CYS A 515 23.97 17.69 -11.27
C CYS A 515 25.41 17.36 -11.63
N CYS A 516 26.30 18.34 -11.65
CA CYS A 516 27.75 18.10 -11.74
C CYS A 516 28.41 18.30 -10.38
#